data_AF-A0A536G2K0-F1
#
_entry.id   AF-A0A536G2K0-F1
#
_cell.length_a   1.000
_cell.length_b   1.000
_cell.length_c   1.000
_cell.angle_alpha   90.00
_cell.angle_beta   90.00
_cell.angle_gamma   90.00
#
_symmetry.space_group_name_H-M   'P 1'
#
loop_
_entity.id
_entity.type
_entity.pdbx_description
1 polymer ?
#
loop_
_entity_poly.entity_id
_entity_poly.type
_entity_poly.pdbx_seq_one_letter_code
_entity_poly.pdbx_strand_id
1 'polypeptide(L)'
;MTMHRRPLGRARRLAGIAAIVILVACFLPWFGTSTDAGLPPLSGNAFAGSGVLVFFVGLAVIALLALPYAAGDTPVSLDRPLSFLIVTVLGWLALAVRAIDLAAANVEVLFPTRAYGLWITAIALVILSRAVYEMRTEQRT
;
A
#
# COMPACT_ATOMS: atom_id res chain seq x y z
N MET A 1 30.64 11.45 19.37
CA MET A 1 29.50 11.97 18.59
C MET A 1 28.34 10.99 18.69
N THR A 2 27.42 11.23 19.61
CA THR A 2 26.23 10.41 19.80
C THR A 2 25.17 10.87 18.81
N MET A 3 24.91 10.09 17.76
CA MET A 3 23.77 10.28 16.87
C MET A 3 22.49 10.17 17.70
N HIS A 4 21.89 11.31 18.05
CA HIS A 4 20.59 11.36 18.69
C HIS A 4 19.54 11.05 17.60
N ARG A 5 19.23 9.77 17.39
CA ARG A 5 18.17 9.35 16.47
C ARG A 5 16.84 9.90 17.01
N ARG A 6 16.32 10.98 16.43
CA ARG A 6 14.96 11.45 16.73
C ARG A 6 14.00 10.28 16.47
N PRO A 7 13.21 9.86 17.47
CA PRO A 7 12.28 8.76 17.29
C PRO A 7 11.29 9.11 16.16
N LEU A 8 11.08 8.16 15.25
CA LEU A 8 10.03 8.28 14.24
C LEU A 8 8.70 8.56 14.95
N GLY A 9 8.04 9.67 14.57
CA GLY A 9 6.70 10.01 15.04
C GLY A 9 5.72 8.87 14.77
N ARG A 10 4.70 8.74 15.61
CA ARG A 10 3.73 7.64 15.58
C ARG A 10 3.11 7.46 14.20
N ALA A 11 2.71 8.55 13.54
CA ALA A 11 2.13 8.51 12.21
C ALA A 11 3.09 7.91 11.15
N ARG A 12 4.39 8.20 11.23
CA ARG A 12 5.39 7.63 10.30
C ARG A 12 5.60 6.14 10.51
N ARG A 13 5.52 5.66 11.75
CA ARG A 13 5.60 4.22 12.03
C ARG A 13 4.40 3.48 11.44
N LEU A 14 3.20 4.04 11.58
CA LEU A 14 1.98 3.49 10.96
C LEU A 14 2.09 3.45 9.43
N ALA A 15 2.58 4.52 8.80
CA ALA A 15 2.82 4.53 7.37
C ALA A 15 3.83 3.46 6.93
N GLY A 16 4.91 3.26 7.70
CA GLY A 16 5.90 2.21 7.44
C GLY A 16 5.33 0.80 7.56
N ILE A 17 4.53 0.54 8.60
CA ILE A 17 3.82 -0.75 8.77
C ILE A 17 2.88 -0.98 7.59
N ALA A 18 2.07 0.01 7.23
CA ALA A 18 1.16 -0.08 6.09
C ALA A 18 1.90 -0.40 4.79
N ALA A 19 3.03 0.28 4.53
CA ALA A 19 3.84 0.03 3.34
C ALA A 19 4.38 -1.41 3.30
N ILE A 20 4.90 -1.93 4.41
CA ILE A 20 5.38 -3.32 4.49
C ILE A 20 4.23 -4.29 4.24
N VAL A 21 3.07 -4.07 4.86
CA VAL A 21 1.89 -4.92 4.65
C VAL A 21 1.44 -4.88 3.19
N ILE A 22 1.42 -3.71 2.54
CA ILE A 22 1.13 -3.59 1.09
C ILE A 22 2.10 -4.43 0.26
N LEU A 23 3.41 -4.28 0.49
CA LEU A 23 4.42 -4.99 -0.29
C LEU A 23 4.31 -6.50 -0.12
N VAL A 24 4.12 -6.97 1.11
CA VAL A 24 3.91 -8.39 1.38
C VAL A 24 2.63 -8.86 0.69
N ALA A 25 1.52 -8.12 0.85
CA ALA A 25 0.22 -8.39 0.23
C ALA A 25 0.27 -8.54 -1.29
N CYS A 26 1.17 -7.82 -1.97
CA CYS A 26 1.35 -7.92 -3.42
C CYS A 26 1.84 -9.30 -3.89
N PHE A 27 2.51 -10.08 -3.03
CA PHE A 27 2.96 -11.43 -3.36
C PHE A 27 1.93 -12.51 -3.05
N LEU A 28 0.89 -12.20 -2.26
CA LEU A 28 -0.19 -13.14 -1.99
C LEU A 28 -1.16 -13.23 -3.19
N PRO A 29 -1.96 -14.30 -3.28
CA PRO A 29 -3.05 -14.41 -4.24
C PRO A 29 -4.06 -13.26 -4.15
N TRP A 30 -4.24 -12.58 -5.28
CA TRP A 30 -5.23 -11.52 -5.49
C TRP A 30 -6.47 -12.04 -6.22
N PHE A 31 -6.38 -13.22 -6.81
CA PHE A 31 -7.51 -13.97 -7.36
C PHE A 31 -7.13 -15.45 -7.44
N GLY A 32 -8.14 -16.31 -7.41
CA GLY A 32 -8.00 -17.75 -7.59
C GLY A 32 -9.30 -18.37 -8.09
N THR A 33 -9.20 -19.32 -9.02
CA THR A 33 -10.34 -20.13 -9.47
C THR A 33 -10.46 -21.41 -8.64
N SER A 34 -11.68 -21.88 -8.39
CA SER A 34 -11.91 -23.19 -7.76
C SER A 34 -11.62 -24.33 -8.74
N THR A 35 -11.27 -25.48 -8.19
CA THR A 35 -10.89 -26.70 -8.94
C THR A 35 -12.09 -27.51 -9.41
N ASP A 36 -13.30 -26.94 -9.37
CA ASP A 36 -14.58 -27.66 -9.48
C ASP A 36 -14.78 -28.39 -10.83
N ALA A 37 -13.97 -28.09 -11.85
CA ALA A 37 -14.03 -28.70 -13.18
C ALA A 37 -12.85 -29.64 -13.51
N GLY A 38 -12.00 -30.01 -12.53
CA GLY A 38 -10.83 -30.87 -12.76
C GLY A 38 -9.66 -30.20 -13.50
N LEU A 39 -9.78 -28.90 -13.77
CA LEU A 39 -8.68 -28.06 -14.30
C LEU A 39 -7.77 -27.58 -13.15
N PRO A 40 -6.46 -27.40 -13.38
CA PRO A 40 -5.55 -26.85 -12.39
C PRO A 40 -6.06 -25.49 -11.90
N PRO A 41 -6.03 -25.21 -10.58
CA PRO A 41 -6.46 -23.92 -10.06
C PRO A 41 -5.54 -22.83 -10.61
N LEU A 42 -6.13 -21.82 -11.26
CA LEU A 42 -5.41 -20.64 -11.71
C LEU A 42 -5.50 -19.58 -10.64
N SER A 43 -4.34 -19.13 -10.17
CA SER A 43 -4.23 -18.01 -9.23
C SER A 43 -3.16 -17.04 -9.68
N GLY A 44 -3.37 -15.76 -9.39
CA GLY A 44 -2.37 -14.74 -9.65
C GLY A 44 -2.29 -13.74 -8.51
N ASN A 45 -1.16 -13.04 -8.44
CA ASN A 45 -0.88 -12.02 -7.44
C ASN A 45 -1.02 -10.61 -8.05
N ALA A 46 -0.52 -9.58 -7.36
CA ALA A 46 -0.60 -8.20 -7.83
C ALA A 46 0.08 -8.00 -9.20
N PHE A 47 1.10 -8.79 -9.53
CA PHE A 47 1.89 -8.65 -10.76
C PHE A 47 1.18 -9.20 -12.01
N ALA A 48 0.08 -9.93 -11.84
CA ALA A 48 -0.74 -10.43 -12.93
C ALA A 48 -1.70 -9.36 -13.47
N GLY A 49 -1.18 -8.19 -13.86
CA GLY A 49 -1.91 -7.07 -14.46
C GLY A 49 -1.66 -5.72 -13.79
N SER A 50 -2.71 -4.90 -13.67
CA SER A 50 -2.66 -3.53 -13.14
C SER A 50 -2.36 -3.43 -11.63
N GLY A 51 -2.41 -4.54 -10.89
CA GLY A 51 -2.13 -4.59 -9.44
C GLY A 51 -0.69 -4.18 -9.06
N VAL A 52 0.25 -4.25 -10.00
CA VAL A 52 1.65 -3.82 -9.82
C VAL A 52 1.75 -2.34 -9.42
N LEU A 53 0.77 -1.51 -9.79
CA LEU A 53 0.73 -0.11 -9.39
C LEU A 53 0.65 0.05 -7.87
N VAL A 54 -0.01 -0.87 -7.16
CA VAL A 54 -0.09 -0.83 -5.70
C VAL A 54 1.23 -1.22 -5.05
N PHE A 55 2.03 -2.06 -5.69
CA PHE A 55 3.40 -2.36 -5.27
C PHE A 55 4.29 -1.11 -5.34
N PHE A 56 4.20 -0.33 -6.43
CA PHE A 56 4.92 0.93 -6.54
C PHE A 56 4.49 1.97 -5.51
N VAL A 57 3.21 1.97 -5.11
CA VAL A 57 2.72 2.79 -4.00
C VAL A 57 3.41 2.40 -2.69
N GLY A 58 3.51 1.10 -2.39
CA GLY A 58 4.25 0.62 -1.21
C GLY A 58 5.72 1.08 -1.22
N LEU A 59 6.39 0.96 -2.37
CA LEU A 59 7.76 1.44 -2.54
C LEU A 59 7.89 2.96 -2.39
N ALA A 60 6.94 3.72 -2.95
CA ALA A 60 6.93 5.17 -2.84
C ALA A 60 6.78 5.61 -1.37
N VAL A 61 5.95 4.94 -0.58
CA VAL A 61 5.82 5.23 0.86
C VAL A 61 7.14 4.94 1.59
N ILE A 62 7.82 3.82 1.31
CA ILE A 62 9.13 3.53 1.91
C ILE A 62 10.17 4.58 1.47
N ALA A 63 10.18 4.97 0.20
CA ALA A 63 11.07 5.99 -0.32
C ALA A 63 10.84 7.34 0.39
N LEU A 64 9.58 7.77 0.55
CA LEU A 64 9.23 8.98 1.30
C LEU A 64 9.66 8.92 2.77
N LEU A 65 9.60 7.74 3.39
CA LEU A 65 10.08 7.53 4.77
C LEU A 65 11.61 7.54 4.86
N ALA A 66 12.31 7.04 3.84
CA ALA A 66 13.77 6.99 3.78
C ALA A 66 14.41 8.34 3.39
N LEU A 67 13.69 9.16 2.63
CA LEU A 67 14.15 10.45 2.11
C LEU A 67 14.80 11.39 3.16
N PRO A 68 14.21 11.62 4.35
CA PRO A 68 14.85 12.47 5.37
C PRO A 68 16.16 11.87 5.93
N TYR A 69 16.38 10.57 5.82
CA TYR A 69 17.61 9.92 6.24
C TYR A 69 18.68 9.98 5.14
N ALA A 70 18.28 10.06 3.87
CA ALA A 70 19.19 10.16 2.73
C ALA A 70 19.64 11.59 2.42
N ALA A 71 18.80 12.60 2.69
CA ALA A 71 19.06 14.00 2.33
C ALA A 71 19.96 14.79 3.31
N GLY A 72 20.44 14.16 4.39
CA GLY A 72 21.31 14.81 5.38
C GLY A 72 20.67 16.04 6.05
N ASP A 73 21.46 17.10 6.24
CA ASP A 73 21.04 18.34 6.92
C ASP A 73 20.19 19.28 6.05
N THR A 74 19.90 18.91 4.79
CA THR A 74 19.07 19.77 3.93
C THR A 74 17.59 19.62 4.29
N PRO A 75 16.89 20.73 4.60
CA PRO A 75 15.45 20.68 4.83
C PRO A 75 14.76 20.40 3.50
N VAL A 76 14.46 19.13 3.23
CA VAL A 76 13.61 18.77 2.08
C VAL A 76 12.19 19.24 2.39
N SER A 77 11.80 20.31 1.71
CA SER A 77 10.54 21.05 1.88
C SER A 77 9.39 20.50 1.05
N LEU A 78 9.51 19.32 0.43
CA LEU A 78 8.37 18.66 -0.22
C LEU A 78 7.26 18.54 0.84
N ASP A 79 6.11 19.18 0.62
CA ASP A 79 5.00 19.31 1.59
C ASP A 79 4.64 17.93 2.18
N ARG A 80 5.25 17.61 3.32
CA ARG A 80 5.45 16.22 3.77
C ARG A 80 4.16 15.40 3.75
N PRO A 81 3.02 15.84 4.31
CA PRO A 81 1.80 15.05 4.28
C PRO A 81 1.10 15.07 2.93
N LEU A 82 1.30 16.09 2.10
CA LEU A 82 0.68 16.16 0.77
C LEU A 82 1.26 15.06 -0.14
N SER A 83 2.56 14.78 -0.06
CA SER A 83 3.19 13.67 -0.78
C SER A 83 2.63 12.31 -0.35
N PHE A 84 2.48 12.06 0.96
CA PHE A 84 1.84 10.83 1.42
C PHE A 84 0.37 10.76 1.01
N LEU A 85 -0.36 11.89 1.00
CA LEU A 85 -1.74 11.95 0.54
C LEU A 85 -1.86 11.57 -0.93
N ILE A 86 -1.04 12.15 -1.81
CA ILE A 86 -1.03 11.82 -3.25
C ILE A 86 -0.77 10.32 -3.43
N VAL A 87 0.26 9.78 -2.79
CA VAL A 87 0.61 8.36 -2.90
C VAL A 87 -0.53 7.47 -2.38
N THR A 88 -1.22 7.88 -1.31
CA THR A 88 -2.37 7.16 -0.76
C THR A 88 -3.56 7.16 -1.73
N VAL A 89 -3.87 8.30 -2.35
CA VAL A 89 -4.93 8.41 -3.35
C VAL A 89 -4.61 7.54 -4.57
N LEU A 90 -3.36 7.57 -5.04
CA LEU A 90 -2.90 6.68 -6.13
C LEU A 90 -3.03 5.21 -5.75
N GLY A 91 -2.74 4.84 -4.50
CA GLY A 91 -2.95 3.49 -3.97
C GLY A 91 -4.40 3.02 -4.06
N TRP A 92 -5.33 3.86 -3.62
CA TRP A 92 -6.77 3.57 -3.72
C TRP A 92 -7.25 3.46 -5.16
N LEU A 93 -6.80 4.37 -6.04
CA LEU A 93 -7.15 4.32 -7.46
C LEU A 93 -6.62 3.05 -8.13
N ALA A 94 -5.36 2.68 -7.88
CA ALA A 94 -4.75 1.47 -8.40
C ALA A 94 -5.48 0.21 -7.92
N LEU A 95 -5.84 0.14 -6.63
CA LEU A 95 -6.61 -0.97 -6.08
C LEU A 95 -8.03 -1.02 -6.69
N ALA A 96 -8.69 0.12 -6.85
CA ALA A 96 -10.04 0.19 -7.42
C ALA A 96 -10.06 -0.24 -8.89
N VAL A 97 -9.12 0.23 -9.70
CA VAL A 97 -8.97 -0.21 -11.10
C VAL A 97 -8.80 -1.72 -11.15
N ARG A 98 -7.90 -2.28 -10.35
CA ARG A 98 -7.69 -3.73 -10.33
C ARG A 98 -8.91 -4.51 -9.84
N ALA A 99 -9.62 -3.99 -8.85
CA ALA A 99 -10.86 -4.61 -8.35
C ALA A 99 -11.95 -4.61 -9.44
N ILE A 100 -12.07 -3.53 -10.21
CA ILE A 100 -13.00 -3.43 -11.35
C ILE A 100 -12.60 -4.41 -12.46
N ASP A 101 -11.32 -4.49 -12.82
CA ASP A 101 -10.81 -5.44 -13.82
C ASP A 101 -11.17 -6.88 -13.45
N LEU A 102 -10.96 -7.26 -12.19
CA LEU A 102 -11.29 -8.59 -11.69
C LEU A 102 -12.80 -8.83 -11.64
N ALA A 103 -13.59 -7.84 -11.21
CA ALA A 103 -15.04 -7.95 -11.12
C ALA A 103 -15.71 -8.06 -12.49
N ALA A 104 -15.16 -7.37 -13.50
CA ALA A 104 -15.60 -7.46 -14.89
C ALA A 104 -15.33 -8.84 -15.50
N ALA A 105 -14.27 -9.53 -15.05
CA ALA A 105 -13.98 -10.89 -15.46
C ALA A 105 -14.85 -11.93 -14.71
N ASN A 106 -14.87 -11.87 -13.38
CA ASN A 106 -15.74 -12.68 -12.53
C ASN A 106 -15.79 -12.10 -11.11
N VAL A 107 -16.97 -11.71 -10.63
CA VAL A 107 -17.14 -11.13 -9.28
C VAL A 107 -16.76 -12.13 -8.17
N GLU A 108 -16.92 -13.44 -8.39
CA GLU A 108 -16.60 -14.46 -7.39
C GLU A 108 -15.11 -14.50 -7.03
N VAL A 109 -14.23 -14.06 -7.94
CA VAL A 109 -12.80 -14.05 -7.63
C VAL A 109 -12.42 -12.96 -6.61
N LEU A 110 -13.28 -11.96 -6.37
CA LEU A 110 -13.06 -10.94 -5.34
C LEU A 110 -13.39 -11.42 -3.92
N PHE A 111 -13.99 -12.60 -3.74
CA PHE A 111 -14.34 -13.05 -2.39
C PHE A 111 -13.09 -13.10 -1.48
N PRO A 112 -13.20 -12.69 -0.20
CA PRO A 112 -12.06 -12.67 0.72
C PRO A 112 -11.32 -14.01 0.84
N THR A 113 -12.03 -15.12 0.65
CA THR A 113 -11.46 -16.48 0.66
C THR A 113 -10.61 -16.80 -0.56
N ARG A 114 -10.80 -16.08 -1.68
CA ARG A 114 -10.12 -16.31 -2.98
C ARG A 114 -9.12 -15.20 -3.34
N ALA A 115 -9.29 -14.00 -2.77
CA ALA A 115 -8.48 -12.81 -3.05
C ALA A 115 -7.93 -12.15 -1.78
N TYR A 116 -7.47 -12.93 -0.81
CA TYR A 116 -7.02 -12.41 0.48
C TYR A 116 -5.89 -11.38 0.36
N GLY A 117 -4.99 -11.49 -0.64
CA GLY A 117 -3.98 -10.47 -0.90
C GLY A 117 -4.60 -9.09 -1.20
N LEU A 118 -5.65 -9.05 -2.02
CA LEU A 118 -6.37 -7.82 -2.36
C LEU A 118 -6.99 -7.17 -1.12
N TRP A 119 -7.62 -7.97 -0.26
CA TRP A 119 -8.24 -7.47 0.97
C TRP A 119 -7.22 -7.04 2.03
N ILE A 120 -6.12 -7.75 2.17
CA ILE A 120 -5.01 -7.34 3.04
C ILE A 120 -4.44 -6.00 2.56
N THR A 121 -4.28 -5.82 1.24
CA THR A 121 -3.88 -4.54 0.65
C THR A 121 -4.90 -3.44 0.94
N ALA A 122 -6.20 -3.71 0.85
CA ALA A 122 -7.25 -2.74 1.18
C ALA A 122 -7.15 -2.29 2.65
N ILE A 123 -6.98 -3.24 3.59
CA ILE A 123 -6.79 -2.94 5.01
C ILE A 123 -5.52 -2.10 5.21
N ALA A 124 -4.43 -2.43 4.53
CA ALA A 124 -3.19 -1.68 4.61
C ALA A 124 -3.33 -0.24 4.09
N LEU A 125 -4.11 -0.02 3.02
CA LEU A 125 -4.44 1.32 2.52
C LEU A 125 -5.30 2.11 3.51
N VAL A 126 -6.20 1.46 4.26
CA VAL A 126 -6.94 2.11 5.36
C VAL A 126 -5.98 2.57 6.46
N ILE A 127 -5.02 1.72 6.85
CA ILE A 127 -3.99 2.08 7.84
C ILE A 127 -3.13 3.25 7.33
N LEU A 128 -2.72 3.22 6.05
CA LEU A 128 -1.97 4.31 5.42
C LEU A 128 -2.78 5.61 5.42
N SER A 129 -4.07 5.55 5.07
CA SER A 129 -4.99 6.68 5.08
C SER A 129 -5.10 7.29 6.48
N ARG A 130 -5.16 6.45 7.51
CA ARG A 130 -5.14 6.89 8.91
C ARG A 130 -3.82 7.57 9.28
N ALA A 131 -2.69 7.03 8.84
CA ALA A 131 -1.38 7.64 9.05
C ALA A 131 -1.29 9.03 8.42
N VAL A 132 -1.78 9.21 7.19
CA VAL A 132 -1.84 10.51 6.51
C VAL A 132 -2.71 11.52 7.26
N TYR A 133 -3.86 11.08 7.76
CA TYR A 133 -4.72 11.91 8.58
C TYR A 133 -4.01 12.41 9.84
N GLU A 134 -3.32 11.52 10.57
CA GLU A 134 -2.56 11.87 11.77
C GLU A 134 -1.43 12.87 11.47
N MET A 135 -0.70 12.70 10.36
CA MET A 135 0.34 13.66 9.93
C MET A 135 -0.24 15.05 9.64
N ARG A 136 -1.45 15.12 9.06
CA ARG A 136 -2.13 16.40 8.79
C ARG A 136 -2.59 17.08 10.07
N THR A 137 -3.04 16.32 11.06
CA THR A 137 -3.45 16.89 12.36
C THR A 137 -2.27 17.42 13.17
N GLU A 138 -1.12 16.72 13.16
CA GLU A 138 0.10 17.15 13.85
C GLU A 138 0.66 18.49 13.32
N GLN A 139 0.36 18.87 12.07
CA GLN A 139 0.77 20.15 11.50
C GLN A 139 -0.08 21.35 11.94
N ARG A 140 -1.28 21.12 12.49
CA ARG A 140 -2.23 22.18 12.85
C ARG A 140 -2.12 22.62 14.31
N THR A 141 -1.47 21.83 15.14
CA THR A 141 -1.17 22.10 16.56
C THR A 141 0.20 22.71 16.71
#